data_AF-A0A5E4S1K7-F1
#
_entry.id   AF-A0A5E4S1K7-F1
#
_cell.length_a   1.000
_cell.length_b   1.000
_cell.length_c   1.000
_cell.angle_alpha   90.00
_cell.angle_beta   90.00
_cell.angle_gamma   90.00
#
_symmetry.space_group_name_H-M   'P 1'
#
loop_
_entity.id
_entity.type
_entity.pdbx_description
1 polymer ?
#
loop_
_entity_poly.entity_id
_entity_poly.type
_entity_poly.pdbx_seq_one_letter_code
_entity_poly.pdbx_strand_id
1 'polypeptide(L)'
;MIELLVYTTSGIGAAYCLWQLAEGNRGRQVERIQIDLIPYDMHAYNVRSRISESQWRKVAQITHQAASRTKDPDQYRCEICGERGDEQKPYRPHPVECHELWEFDAEERIQRLAGLLSICPACHRVYHFGKATADGYEEQTKVHLMKVNKLSEGEADTYVEQARDTVRARKGVWQLDLTYLNRPEFAFLNTKFTNNERWNCKVTGNNH
;
A
#
# COMPACT_ATOMS: atom_id res chain seq x y z
N MET A 1 37.37 -25.90 8.15
CA MET A 1 36.50 -26.30 9.27
C MET A 1 36.15 -25.04 10.03
N ILE A 2 34.93 -24.54 9.86
CA ILE A 2 34.38 -23.42 10.64
C ILE A 2 33.02 -23.90 11.12
N GLU A 3 32.86 -23.91 12.43
CA GLU A 3 31.77 -24.54 13.18
C GLU A 3 30.43 -23.81 12.95
N LEU A 4 29.37 -24.61 12.74
CA LEU A 4 27.98 -24.18 12.86
C LEU A 4 27.64 -23.99 14.34
N LEU A 5 27.28 -22.78 14.74
CA LEU A 5 26.49 -22.55 15.95
C LEU A 5 25.01 -22.48 15.56
N VAL A 6 24.30 -23.56 15.89
CA VAL A 6 22.85 -23.68 15.77
C VAL A 6 22.23 -22.96 16.97
N TYR A 7 21.51 -21.87 16.74
CA TYR A 7 20.57 -21.31 17.72
C TYR A 7 19.14 -21.64 17.28
N THR A 8 18.52 -22.55 18.02
CA THR A 8 17.09 -22.82 17.97
C THR A 8 16.36 -21.77 18.81
N THR A 9 15.54 -20.93 18.18
CA THR A 9 14.48 -20.21 18.89
C THR A 9 13.17 -20.42 18.16
N SER A 10 12.37 -21.31 18.75
CA SER A 10 10.92 -21.40 18.61
C SER A 10 10.27 -20.04 18.81
N GLY A 11 9.47 -19.59 17.85
CA GLY A 11 8.65 -18.38 17.98
C GLY A 11 8.25 -17.81 16.62
N ILE A 12 7.08 -18.19 16.11
CA ILE A 12 6.47 -17.64 14.88
C ILE A 12 5.91 -16.23 15.16
N GLY A 13 6.77 -15.31 15.62
CA GLY A 13 6.36 -13.98 16.10
C GLY A 13 7.22 -12.82 15.60
N ALA A 14 8.25 -13.05 14.79
CA ALA A 14 9.24 -12.02 14.43
C ALA A 14 9.47 -11.86 12.91
N ALA A 15 8.59 -12.38 12.06
CA ALA A 15 8.77 -12.30 10.60
C ALA A 15 8.08 -11.09 9.94
N TYR A 16 7.22 -10.36 10.66
CA TYR A 16 6.46 -9.24 10.08
C TYR A 16 7.14 -7.87 10.20
N CYS A 17 8.31 -7.76 10.85
CA CYS A 17 8.91 -6.48 11.22
C CYS A 17 10.35 -6.23 10.71
N LEU A 18 10.79 -6.97 9.67
CA LEU A 18 12.11 -6.78 9.04
C LEU A 18 11.99 -6.59 7.53
N TRP A 19 11.22 -5.59 7.10
CA TRP A 19 11.21 -5.10 5.71
C TRP A 19 11.41 -3.58 5.67
N GLN A 20 12.29 -3.06 6.52
CA GLN A 20 12.80 -1.70 6.40
C GLN A 20 14.33 -1.73 6.39
N LEU A 21 14.87 -0.85 5.54
CA LEU A 21 16.28 -0.46 5.39
C LEU A 21 17.11 -1.23 4.34
N ALA A 22 16.92 -0.86 3.07
CA ALA A 22 18.00 -0.80 2.09
C ALA A 22 17.70 0.24 1.00
N GLU A 23 18.29 1.43 1.18
CA GLU A 23 18.85 2.36 0.19
C GLU A 23 18.22 2.47 -1.22
N GLY A 24 17.74 3.68 -1.54
CA GLY A 24 17.96 4.29 -2.86
C GLY A 24 17.43 3.56 -4.09
N ASN A 25 16.10 3.53 -4.27
CA ASN A 25 15.41 3.45 -5.56
C ASN A 25 15.96 2.48 -6.64
N ARG A 26 16.45 1.29 -6.24
CA ARG A 26 16.75 0.18 -7.17
C ARG A 26 16.02 -1.07 -6.71
N GLY A 27 14.94 -1.41 -7.40
CA GLY A 27 14.34 -2.74 -7.37
C GLY A 27 13.48 -3.03 -6.14
N ARG A 28 12.36 -2.32 -5.95
CA ARG A 28 11.35 -2.69 -4.96
C ARG A 28 10.41 -3.73 -5.57
N GLN A 29 10.84 -5.00 -5.64
CA GLN A 29 9.92 -6.09 -5.95
C GLN A 29 9.16 -6.42 -4.65
N VAL A 30 7.88 -6.05 -4.61
CA VAL A 30 6.97 -6.56 -3.58
C VAL A 30 6.69 -8.01 -3.95
N GLU A 31 7.45 -8.94 -3.36
CA GLU A 31 7.37 -10.39 -3.70
C GLU A 31 6.00 -11.00 -3.39
N ARG A 32 5.23 -10.36 -2.49
CA ARG A 32 3.87 -10.77 -2.11
C ARG A 32 2.99 -9.55 -1.84
N ILE A 33 1.78 -9.54 -2.39
CA ILE A 33 0.79 -8.51 -2.09
C ILE A 33 0.40 -8.54 -0.62
N GLN A 34 0.21 -7.37 -0.02
CA GLN A 34 -0.22 -7.24 1.36
C GLN A 34 -1.69 -6.81 1.46
N ILE A 35 -2.29 -7.07 2.62
CA ILE A 35 -3.54 -6.41 3.02
C ILE A 35 -3.16 -5.26 3.97
N ASP A 36 -3.26 -4.01 3.51
CA ASP A 36 -3.00 -2.82 4.33
C ASP A 36 -4.31 -2.25 4.87
N LEU A 37 -4.84 -2.90 5.91
CA LEU A 37 -5.93 -2.33 6.68
C LEU A 37 -5.43 -1.13 7.51
N ILE A 38 -5.97 0.04 7.18
CA ILE A 38 -5.72 1.29 7.88
C ILE A 38 -6.76 1.45 9.01
N PRO A 39 -6.38 1.94 10.21
CA PRO A 39 -7.33 2.23 11.29
C PRO A 39 -8.49 3.09 10.79
N TYR A 40 -9.70 2.78 11.22
CA TYR A 40 -10.91 3.49 10.77
C TYR A 40 -10.82 5.00 10.99
N ASP A 41 -10.27 5.43 12.13
CA ASP A 41 -10.08 6.85 12.46
C ASP A 41 -9.10 7.57 11.53
N MET A 42 -8.29 6.83 10.77
CA MET A 42 -7.34 7.33 9.79
C MET A 42 -7.89 7.26 8.36
N HIS A 43 -9.11 6.75 8.15
CA HIS A 43 -9.76 6.83 6.85
C HIS A 43 -9.93 8.30 6.45
N ALA A 44 -9.71 8.62 5.18
CA ALA A 44 -9.60 9.98 4.62
C ALA A 44 -8.35 10.80 5.01
N TYR A 45 -7.48 10.33 5.92
CA TYR A 45 -6.17 10.95 6.18
C TYR A 45 -5.10 10.32 5.29
N ASN A 46 -4.95 10.87 4.08
CA ASN A 46 -4.07 10.35 3.03
C ASN A 46 -3.47 11.49 2.18
N VAL A 47 -2.64 11.17 1.19
CA VAL A 47 -2.02 12.15 0.28
C VAL A 47 -3.07 13.01 -0.40
N ARG A 48 -4.17 12.41 -0.88
CA ARG A 48 -5.25 13.12 -1.59
C ARG A 48 -5.96 14.16 -0.72
N SER A 49 -5.94 13.98 0.61
CA SER A 49 -6.43 14.99 1.55
C SER A 49 -5.53 16.23 1.63
N ARG A 50 -4.27 16.16 1.17
CA ARG A 50 -3.29 17.25 1.30
C ARG A 50 -2.99 17.98 0.01
N ILE A 51 -3.33 17.41 -1.14
CA ILE A 51 -3.04 17.97 -2.46
C ILE A 51 -4.32 18.13 -3.28
N SER A 52 -4.27 18.88 -4.39
CA SER A 52 -5.39 18.95 -5.32
C SER A 52 -5.54 17.65 -6.11
N GLU A 53 -6.72 17.43 -6.70
CA GLU A 53 -6.94 16.30 -7.60
C GLU A 53 -5.97 16.33 -8.81
N SER A 54 -5.70 17.51 -9.37
CA SER A 54 -4.72 17.67 -10.45
C SER A 54 -3.29 17.32 -10.03
N GLN A 55 -2.90 17.68 -8.81
CA GLN A 55 -1.62 17.29 -8.23
C GLN A 55 -1.55 15.78 -8.02
N TRP A 56 -2.60 15.16 -7.47
CA TRP A 56 -2.68 13.71 -7.30
C TRP A 56 -2.57 12.96 -8.63
N ARG A 57 -3.28 13.41 -9.67
CA ARG A 57 -3.17 12.83 -11.03
C ARG A 57 -1.74 12.87 -11.55
N LYS A 58 -1.00 13.96 -11.28
CA LYS A 58 0.40 14.08 -11.68
C LYS A 58 1.33 13.18 -10.84
N VAL A 59 1.09 13.06 -9.53
CA VAL A 59 1.79 12.12 -8.65
C VAL A 59 1.61 10.68 -9.14
N ALA A 60 0.37 10.28 -9.43
CA ALA A 60 0.04 8.97 -9.98
C ALA A 60 0.75 8.73 -11.33
N GLN A 61 0.70 9.70 -12.24
CA GLN A 61 1.38 9.62 -13.54
C GLN A 61 2.89 9.39 -13.37
N ILE A 62 3.56 10.16 -12.51
CA ILE A 62 5.00 10.01 -12.24
C ILE A 62 5.30 8.63 -11.67
N THR A 63 4.45 8.13 -10.76
CA THR A 63 4.58 6.79 -10.18
C THR A 63 4.49 5.71 -11.26
N HIS A 64 3.48 5.76 -12.13
CA HIS A 64 3.31 4.79 -13.22
C HIS A 64 4.47 4.82 -14.21
N GLN A 65 4.98 6.01 -14.55
CA GLN A 65 6.11 6.17 -15.46
C GLN A 65 7.41 5.64 -14.86
N ALA A 66 7.63 5.87 -13.56
CA ALA A 66 8.81 5.35 -12.85
C ALA A 66 8.79 3.82 -12.79
N ALA A 67 7.63 3.23 -12.44
CA ALA A 67 7.44 1.79 -12.36
C ALA A 67 7.64 1.08 -13.70
N SER A 68 7.01 1.60 -14.76
CA SER A 68 7.02 0.98 -16.09
C SER A 68 8.24 1.36 -16.95
N ARG A 69 9.00 2.39 -16.53
CA ARG A 69 10.12 2.99 -17.28
C ARG A 69 9.71 3.48 -18.68
N THR A 70 8.46 3.88 -18.84
CA THR A 70 7.90 4.39 -20.10
C THR A 70 6.86 5.47 -19.82
N LYS A 71 6.56 6.30 -20.82
CA LYS A 71 5.49 7.30 -20.77
C LYS A 71 4.19 6.81 -21.40
N ASP A 72 4.24 5.66 -22.06
CA ASP A 72 3.13 5.06 -22.77
C ASP A 72 2.25 4.25 -21.80
N PRO A 73 1.00 4.67 -21.55
CA PRO A 73 0.11 3.98 -20.62
C PRO A 73 -0.24 2.56 -21.06
N ASP A 74 -0.16 2.25 -22.35
CA ASP A 74 -0.42 0.90 -22.85
C ASP A 74 0.67 -0.11 -22.46
N GLN A 75 1.78 0.37 -21.92
CA GLN A 75 2.88 -0.45 -21.42
C GLN A 75 2.91 -0.51 -19.88
N TYR A 76 2.00 0.19 -19.20
CA TYR A 76 1.93 0.12 -17.75
C TYR A 76 1.46 -1.27 -17.30
N ARG A 77 2.14 -1.82 -16.31
CA ARG A 77 1.83 -3.11 -15.71
C ARG A 77 1.89 -3.00 -14.20
N CYS A 78 1.14 -3.86 -13.52
CA CYS A 78 1.20 -3.94 -12.07
C CYS A 78 2.60 -4.32 -11.60
N GLU A 79 3.16 -3.56 -10.67
CA GLU A 79 4.47 -3.84 -10.05
C GLU A 79 4.49 -5.13 -9.22
N ILE A 80 3.32 -5.71 -8.92
CA ILE A 80 3.17 -6.90 -8.08
C ILE A 80 2.92 -8.14 -8.94
N CYS A 81 1.79 -8.17 -9.66
CA CYS A 81 1.38 -9.36 -10.41
C CYS A 81 1.75 -9.32 -11.90
N GLY A 82 2.22 -8.18 -12.42
CA GLY A 82 2.52 -7.99 -13.84
C GLY A 82 1.30 -7.86 -14.77
N GLU A 83 0.09 -8.09 -14.26
CA GLU A 83 -1.16 -7.96 -15.03
C GLU A 83 -1.56 -6.50 -15.23
N ARG A 84 -2.52 -6.30 -16.14
CA ARG A 84 -3.16 -5.00 -16.37
C ARG A 84 -4.63 -5.04 -15.94
N GLY A 85 -5.12 -3.92 -15.44
CA GLY A 85 -6.49 -3.76 -14.96
C GLY A 85 -7.56 -3.75 -16.04
N ASP A 86 -7.24 -3.31 -17.25
CA ASP A 86 -8.15 -3.36 -18.39
C ASP A 86 -8.42 -4.79 -18.89
N GLU A 87 -7.59 -5.75 -18.49
CA GLU A 87 -7.81 -7.19 -18.69
C GLU A 87 -8.60 -7.83 -17.52
N GLN A 88 -8.81 -7.10 -16.42
CA GLN A 88 -9.45 -7.59 -15.20
C GLN A 88 -10.92 -7.13 -15.11
N LYS A 89 -11.86 -8.07 -15.10
CA LYS A 89 -13.28 -7.79 -14.80
C LYS A 89 -13.56 -7.95 -13.30
N PRO A 90 -14.49 -7.19 -12.70
CA PRO A 90 -15.37 -6.16 -13.29
C PRO A 90 -14.82 -4.72 -13.17
N TYR A 91 -13.49 -4.56 -13.13
CA TYR A 91 -12.88 -3.27 -12.80
C TYR A 91 -12.99 -2.24 -13.94
N ARG A 92 -12.81 -0.96 -13.61
CA ARG A 92 -12.76 0.13 -14.61
C ARG A 92 -11.59 -0.11 -15.58
N PRO A 93 -11.69 0.40 -16.82
CA PRO A 93 -10.68 0.19 -17.86
C PRO A 93 -9.49 1.13 -17.67
N HIS A 94 -8.69 0.90 -16.63
CA HIS A 94 -7.35 1.48 -16.51
C HIS A 94 -6.34 0.37 -16.19
N PRO A 95 -5.16 0.38 -16.83
CA PRO A 95 -4.17 -0.69 -16.69
C PRO A 95 -3.62 -0.77 -15.25
N VAL A 96 -3.52 0.38 -14.55
CA VAL A 96 -2.99 0.50 -13.20
C VAL A 96 -3.64 1.66 -12.43
N GLU A 97 -3.53 1.61 -11.11
CA GLU A 97 -3.91 2.61 -10.12
C GLU A 97 -2.71 2.92 -9.22
N CYS A 98 -2.68 4.13 -8.65
CA CYS A 98 -1.62 4.55 -7.73
C CYS A 98 -2.06 4.25 -6.30
N HIS A 99 -1.30 3.38 -5.62
CA HIS A 99 -1.55 2.96 -4.24
C HIS A 99 -0.52 3.57 -3.29
N GLU A 100 -0.98 4.01 -2.12
CA GLU A 100 -0.15 4.55 -1.04
C GLU A 100 0.35 3.40 -0.16
N LEU A 101 1.67 3.24 -0.08
CA LEU A 101 2.27 2.26 0.82
C LEU A 101 2.53 2.89 2.19
N TRP A 102 2.02 2.28 3.25
CA TRP A 102 2.08 2.82 4.60
C TRP A 102 3.01 2.02 5.51
N GLU A 103 3.79 2.74 6.32
CA GLU A 103 4.52 2.20 7.46
C GLU A 103 3.90 2.74 8.75
N PHE A 104 3.87 1.91 9.79
CA PHE A 104 3.29 2.26 11.08
C PHE A 104 4.32 2.15 12.19
N ASP A 105 4.56 3.26 12.87
CA ASP A 105 5.36 3.33 14.09
C ASP A 105 4.41 3.35 15.29
N ALA A 106 4.28 2.21 15.97
CA ALA A 106 3.34 2.05 17.06
C ALA A 106 3.74 2.78 18.35
N GLU A 107 5.04 3.00 18.56
CA GLU A 107 5.56 3.70 19.73
C GLU A 107 5.22 5.19 19.64
N GLU A 108 5.51 5.80 18.49
CA GLU A 108 5.26 7.23 18.24
C GLU A 108 3.84 7.53 17.70
N ARG A 109 3.05 6.48 17.42
CA ARG A 109 1.76 6.53 16.74
C ARG A 109 1.82 7.31 15.41
N ILE A 110 2.76 6.96 14.53
CA ILE A 110 2.92 7.59 13.21
C ILE A 110 2.51 6.63 12.10
N GLN A 111 1.60 7.07 11.22
CA GLN A 111 1.33 6.48 9.91
C GLN A 111 2.15 7.26 8.88
N ARG A 112 3.17 6.62 8.31
CA ARG A 112 4.12 7.22 7.37
C ARG A 112 3.90 6.72 5.96
N LEU A 113 3.82 7.64 5.00
CA LEU A 113 3.87 7.29 3.59
C LEU A 113 5.29 6.81 3.25
N ALA A 114 5.43 5.52 2.97
CA ALA A 114 6.70 4.88 2.67
C ALA A 114 6.98 4.76 1.17
N GLY A 115 5.95 4.96 0.35
CA GLY A 115 6.05 4.75 -1.08
C GLY A 115 4.73 4.96 -1.80
N LEU A 116 4.83 4.96 -3.12
CA LEU A 116 3.70 4.87 -4.03
C LEU A 116 3.95 3.70 -4.98
N LEU A 117 2.90 2.93 -5.27
CA LEU A 117 2.97 1.78 -6.17
C LEU A 117 1.99 1.96 -7.33
N SER A 118 2.41 1.50 -8.50
CA SER A 118 1.62 1.37 -9.72
C SER A 118 1.10 -0.06 -9.85
N ILE A 119 -0.14 -0.29 -9.43
CA ILE A 119 -0.71 -1.66 -9.33
C ILE A 119 -2.02 -1.81 -10.08
N CYS A 120 -2.37 -3.02 -10.49
CA CYS A 120 -3.67 -3.26 -11.14
C CYS A 120 -4.82 -3.12 -10.12
N PRO A 121 -6.05 -2.88 -10.56
CA PRO A 121 -7.22 -2.73 -9.70
C PRO A 121 -7.50 -3.95 -8.81
N ALA A 122 -7.23 -5.17 -9.30
CA ALA A 122 -7.39 -6.36 -8.47
C ALA A 122 -6.38 -6.40 -7.31
N CYS A 123 -5.11 -6.05 -7.56
CA CYS A 123 -4.12 -5.90 -6.51
C CYS A 123 -4.49 -4.74 -5.56
N HIS A 124 -4.92 -3.60 -6.09
CA HIS A 124 -5.30 -2.46 -5.26
C HIS A 124 -6.47 -2.79 -4.31
N ARG A 125 -7.42 -3.59 -4.79
CA ARG A 125 -8.52 -4.10 -3.97
C ARG A 125 -8.03 -5.02 -2.83
N VAL A 126 -6.99 -5.82 -3.03
CA VAL A 126 -6.39 -6.64 -1.96
C VAL A 126 -5.80 -5.78 -0.86
N TYR A 127 -5.07 -4.71 -1.19
CA TYR A 127 -4.62 -3.75 -0.17
C TYR A 127 -5.80 -3.16 0.61
N HIS A 128 -6.87 -2.82 -0.08
CA HIS A 128 -8.12 -2.32 0.51
C HIS A 128 -9.13 -3.42 0.85
N PHE A 129 -8.67 -4.57 1.37
CA PHE A 129 -9.53 -5.74 1.63
C PHE A 129 -10.77 -5.40 2.47
N GLY A 130 -10.63 -4.55 3.50
CA GLY A 130 -11.77 -4.15 4.34
C GLY A 130 -12.86 -3.39 3.57
N LYS A 131 -12.47 -2.56 2.58
CA LYS A 131 -13.43 -1.93 1.67
C LYS A 131 -14.03 -2.96 0.71
N ALA A 132 -13.21 -3.87 0.18
CA ALA A 132 -13.68 -4.93 -0.69
C ALA A 132 -14.76 -5.79 -0.01
N THR A 133 -14.57 -6.15 1.27
CA THR A 133 -15.57 -6.82 2.10
C THR A 133 -16.85 -6.00 2.21
N ALA A 134 -16.75 -4.71 2.57
CA ALA A 134 -17.91 -3.83 2.71
C ALA A 134 -18.71 -3.68 1.40
N ASP A 135 -18.02 -3.71 0.26
CA ASP A 135 -18.60 -3.62 -1.08
C ASP A 135 -19.10 -4.99 -1.62
N GLY A 136 -18.97 -6.09 -0.86
CA GLY A 136 -19.44 -7.43 -1.24
C GLY A 136 -18.51 -8.21 -2.18
N TYR A 137 -17.23 -7.84 -2.27
CA TYR A 137 -16.22 -8.45 -3.14
C TYR A 137 -15.15 -9.26 -2.39
N GLU A 138 -15.42 -9.71 -1.15
CA GLU A 138 -14.46 -10.43 -0.30
C GLU A 138 -13.87 -11.66 -1.00
N GLU A 139 -14.73 -12.57 -1.48
CA GLU A 139 -14.29 -13.82 -2.10
C GLU A 139 -13.46 -13.60 -3.36
N GLN A 140 -13.89 -12.69 -4.25
CA GLN A 140 -13.13 -12.39 -5.47
C GLN A 140 -11.75 -11.80 -5.13
N THR A 141 -11.67 -11.00 -4.07
CA THR A 141 -10.42 -10.39 -3.59
C THR A 141 -9.51 -11.45 -2.97
N LYS A 142 -10.06 -12.36 -2.17
CA LYS A 142 -9.33 -13.48 -1.57
C LYS A 142 -8.76 -14.42 -2.63
N VAL A 143 -9.53 -14.74 -3.67
CA VAL A 143 -9.05 -15.54 -4.82
C VAL A 143 -7.86 -14.86 -5.52
N HIS A 144 -7.90 -13.53 -5.68
CA HIS A 144 -6.78 -12.80 -6.27
C HIS A 144 -5.55 -12.81 -5.36
N LEU A 145 -5.73 -12.60 -4.05
CA LEU A 145 -4.67 -12.73 -3.04
C LEU A 145 -4.00 -14.11 -3.10
N MET A 146 -4.79 -15.19 -3.12
CA MET A 146 -4.30 -16.56 -3.24
C MET A 146 -3.46 -16.76 -4.50
N LYS A 147 -3.95 -16.29 -5.65
CA LYS A 147 -3.25 -16.39 -6.94
C LYS A 147 -1.90 -15.69 -6.91
N VAL A 148 -1.85 -14.44 -6.45
CA VAL A 148 -0.63 -13.62 -6.48
C VAL A 148 0.39 -14.14 -5.46
N ASN A 149 -0.05 -14.47 -4.25
CA ASN A 149 0.84 -14.91 -3.16
C ASN A 149 1.09 -16.42 -3.13
N LYS A 150 0.46 -17.18 -4.03
CA LYS A 150 0.52 -18.66 -4.08
C LYS A 150 0.10 -19.30 -2.75
N LEU A 151 -0.99 -18.81 -2.19
CA LEU A 151 -1.55 -19.30 -0.93
C LEU A 151 -2.63 -20.34 -1.19
N SER A 152 -2.68 -21.35 -0.32
CA SER A 152 -3.90 -22.15 -0.12
C SER A 152 -5.01 -21.31 0.50
N GLU A 153 -6.24 -21.82 0.47
CA GLU A 153 -7.39 -21.14 1.04
C GLU A 153 -7.23 -20.89 2.55
N GLY A 154 -6.81 -21.90 3.32
CA GLY A 154 -6.59 -21.76 4.76
C GLY A 154 -5.45 -20.79 5.12
N GLU A 155 -4.42 -20.70 4.29
CA GLU A 155 -3.36 -19.69 4.45
C GLU A 155 -3.89 -18.28 4.16
N ALA A 156 -4.74 -18.13 3.13
CA ALA A 156 -5.36 -16.85 2.82
C ALA A 156 -6.33 -16.38 3.91
N ASP A 157 -7.14 -17.28 4.48
CA ASP A 157 -8.02 -16.98 5.60
C ASP A 157 -7.20 -16.55 6.84
N THR A 158 -6.12 -17.28 7.14
CA THR A 158 -5.20 -16.91 8.22
C THR A 158 -4.59 -15.53 7.99
N TYR A 159 -4.18 -15.24 6.75
CA TYR A 159 -3.59 -13.96 6.38
C TYR A 159 -4.59 -12.80 6.53
N VAL A 160 -5.85 -13.00 6.13
CA VAL A 160 -6.93 -12.02 6.33
C VAL A 160 -7.20 -11.76 7.82
N GLU A 161 -7.26 -12.81 8.63
CA GLU A 161 -7.46 -12.65 10.08
C GLU A 161 -6.29 -11.93 10.76
N GLN A 162 -5.05 -12.22 10.38
CA GLN A 162 -3.87 -11.50 10.86
C GLN A 162 -3.91 -10.02 10.49
N ALA A 163 -4.36 -9.67 9.29
CA ALA A 163 -4.55 -8.28 8.88
C ALA A 163 -5.64 -7.59 9.71
N ARG A 164 -6.75 -8.29 9.99
CA ARG A 164 -7.84 -7.81 10.88
C ARG A 164 -7.34 -7.59 12.30
N ASP A 165 -6.57 -8.50 12.87
CA ASP A 165 -5.95 -8.34 14.20
C ASP A 165 -4.98 -7.17 14.25
N THR A 166 -4.15 -7.04 13.22
CA THR A 166 -3.18 -5.94 13.11
C THR A 166 -3.87 -4.59 13.14
N VAL A 167 -4.95 -4.39 12.37
CA VAL A 167 -5.68 -3.11 12.38
C VAL A 167 -6.46 -2.90 13.68
N ARG A 168 -7.00 -3.96 14.30
CA ARG A 168 -7.63 -3.90 15.63
C ARG A 168 -6.64 -3.37 16.67
N ALA A 169 -5.40 -3.88 16.67
CA ALA A 169 -4.34 -3.41 17.57
C ALA A 169 -3.92 -1.96 17.29
N ARG A 170 -4.07 -1.48 16.05
CA ARG A 170 -3.75 -0.11 15.63
C ARG A 170 -4.90 0.90 15.81
N LYS A 171 -5.95 0.56 16.56
CA LYS A 171 -7.13 1.43 16.74
C LYS A 171 -6.78 2.85 17.22
N GLY A 172 -7.58 3.82 16.82
CA GLY A 172 -7.48 5.21 17.21
C GLY A 172 -6.72 6.05 16.20
N VAL A 173 -6.43 7.29 16.58
CA VAL A 173 -5.82 8.27 15.67
C VAL A 173 -4.29 8.19 15.71
N TRP A 174 -3.67 8.43 14.56
CA TRP A 174 -2.23 8.44 14.34
C TRP A 174 -1.82 9.79 13.74
N GLN A 175 -0.55 10.15 13.94
CA GLN A 175 0.07 11.25 13.20
C GLN A 175 0.27 10.82 11.74
N LEU A 176 0.12 11.75 10.80
CA LEU A 176 0.30 11.48 9.38
C LEU A 176 1.63 12.06 8.91
N ASP A 177 2.55 11.20 8.48
CA ASP A 177 3.85 11.61 7.93
C ASP A 177 3.84 11.47 6.40
N LEU A 178 3.91 12.60 5.70
CA LEU A 178 4.00 12.64 4.23
C LEU A 178 5.32 13.21 3.74
N THR A 179 6.37 13.21 4.57
CA THR A 179 7.70 13.72 4.20
C THR A 179 8.29 13.02 2.97
N TYR A 180 7.82 11.81 2.64
CA TYR A 180 8.11 11.13 1.37
C TYR A 180 7.82 11.98 0.13
N LEU A 181 6.81 12.84 0.17
CA LEU A 181 6.45 13.74 -0.94
C LEU A 181 7.39 14.95 -1.08
N ASN A 182 8.38 15.12 -0.20
CA ASN A 182 9.40 16.17 -0.35
C ASN A 182 10.52 15.79 -1.34
N ARG A 183 10.46 14.60 -1.95
CA ARG A 183 11.46 14.14 -2.90
C ARG A 183 11.45 14.97 -4.21
N PRO A 184 12.59 15.09 -4.92
CA PRO A 184 12.72 15.96 -6.09
C PRO A 184 11.68 15.73 -7.19
N GLU A 185 11.28 14.48 -7.44
CA GLU A 185 10.25 14.13 -8.42
C GLU A 185 8.88 14.74 -8.12
N PHE A 186 8.62 15.10 -6.85
CA PHE A 186 7.37 15.70 -6.39
C PHE A 186 7.50 17.20 -6.10
N ALA A 187 8.62 17.85 -6.48
CA ALA A 187 8.86 19.27 -6.21
C ALA A 187 7.75 20.21 -6.76
N PHE A 188 7.02 19.78 -7.80
CA PHE A 188 5.89 20.53 -8.37
C PHE A 188 4.69 20.69 -7.41
N LEU A 189 4.66 19.96 -6.28
CA LEU A 189 3.61 20.10 -5.27
C LEU A 189 3.69 21.46 -4.57
N ASN A 190 4.84 22.15 -4.62
CA ASN A 190 5.08 23.45 -4.00
C ASN A 190 4.62 23.51 -2.53
N THR A 191 4.66 22.36 -1.85
CA THR A 191 4.24 22.17 -0.47
C THR A 191 5.36 21.43 0.24
N LYS A 192 5.79 21.94 1.39
CA LYS A 192 6.74 21.23 2.25
C LYS A 192 5.93 20.38 3.23
N PHE A 193 5.97 19.07 3.03
CA PHE A 193 5.31 18.11 3.90
C PHE A 193 6.14 17.85 5.16
N THR A 194 5.45 17.47 6.23
CA THR A 194 5.96 17.24 7.57
C THR A 194 5.60 15.82 8.02
N ASN A 195 6.10 15.45 9.19
CA ASN A 195 5.73 14.21 9.87
C ASN A 195 4.40 14.31 10.64
N ASN A 196 3.68 15.43 10.53
CA ASN A 196 2.41 15.67 11.21
C ASN A 196 1.43 16.50 10.36
N GLU A 197 0.91 15.87 9.30
CA GLU A 197 0.03 16.49 8.31
C GLU A 197 -1.45 16.55 8.71
N ARG A 198 -1.82 15.98 9.86
CA ARG A 198 -3.21 15.77 10.28
C ARG A 198 -4.05 17.05 10.33
N TRP A 199 -3.45 18.19 10.67
CA TRP A 199 -4.16 19.46 10.86
C TRP A 199 -4.41 20.26 9.58
N ASN A 200 -3.87 19.79 8.47
CA ASN A 200 -3.97 20.50 7.19
C ASN A 200 -4.75 19.67 6.14
N CYS A 201 -5.31 18.52 6.52
CA CYS A 201 -6.14 17.70 5.63
C CYS A 201 -7.40 18.47 5.19
N LYS A 202 -7.67 18.46 3.88
CA LYS A 202 -8.97 18.77 3.32
C LYS A 202 -9.94 17.73 3.86
N VAL A 203 -10.71 18.07 4.88
CA VAL A 203 -11.77 17.20 5.37
C VAL A 203 -12.89 17.22 4.33
N THR A 204 -12.78 16.39 3.31
CA THR A 204 -13.90 16.13 2.42
C THR A 204 -14.83 15.19 3.15
N GLY A 205 -16.05 15.65 3.46
CA GLY A 205 -17.09 14.81 4.08
C GLY A 205 -17.23 13.49 3.33
N ASN A 206 -17.40 12.41 4.11
CA ASN A 206 -17.58 11.04 3.65
C ASN A 206 -18.42 10.96 2.37
N ASN A 207 -17.81 10.53 1.27
CA ASN A 207 -18.55 9.87 0.21
C ASN A 207 -18.19 8.39 0.27
N HIS A 208 -19.11 7.66 0.91
CA HIS A 208 -19.23 6.21 0.87
C HIS A 208 -19.34 5.71 -0.57
#